data_AF-A0A1G9GMG6-F1
#
_entry.id   AF-A0A1G9GMG6-F1
#
_cell.length_a   1.000
_cell.length_b   1.000
_cell.length_c   1.000
_cell.angle_alpha   90.00
_cell.angle_beta   90.00
_cell.angle_gamma   90.00
#
_symmetry.space_group_name_H-M   'P 1'
#
loop_
_entity.id
_entity.type
_entity.pdbx_description
1 polymer ?
#
loop_
_entity_poly.entity_id
_entity_poly.type
_entity_poly.pdbx_seq_one_letter_code
_entity_poly.pdbx_strand_id
1 'polypeptide(L)' 'MLIKCHFFTDDEIENDVDPREVRSLEDHQRLLDYMIRLSTLLDQPVILTPENTPDLIHMRGYQEQVDLSNRRFK' A
#
# COMPACT_ATOMS: atom_id res chain seq x y z
N MET A 1 -10.23 1.76 -9.38
CA MET A 1 -9.15 2.51 -8.73
C MET A 1 -8.02 2.69 -9.72
N LEU A 2 -7.53 3.91 -9.88
CA LEU A 2 -6.36 4.24 -10.69
C LEU A 2 -5.18 4.46 -9.75
N ILE A 3 -4.07 3.78 -9.99
CA ILE A 3 -2.84 3.95 -9.21
C ILE A 3 -1.85 4.69 -10.11
N LYS A 4 -1.35 5.83 -9.64
CA LYS A 4 -0.30 6.58 -10.35
C LYS A 4 1.03 6.18 -9.75
N CYS A 5 1.96 5.75 -10.59
CA CYS A 5 3.29 5.36 -10.18
C CYS A 5 4.29 6.45 -10.56
N HIS A 6 5.11 6.85 -9.60
CA HIS A 6 6.13 7.88 -9.72
C HIS A 6 7.48 7.30 -9.28
N PHE A 7 8.54 7.64 -10.01
CA PHE A 7 9.91 7.43 -9.51
C PHE A 7 10.18 8.52 -8.46
N PHE A 8 10.39 8.12 -7.22
CA PHE A 8 10.54 9.05 -6.10
C PHE A 8 12.01 9.31 -5.78
N THR A 9 12.77 8.24 -5.59
CA THR A 9 14.23 8.27 -5.48
C THR A 9 14.85 7.21 -6.38
N ASP A 10 16.18 7.12 -6.41
CA ASP A 10 16.89 6.09 -7.18
C ASP A 10 16.53 4.66 -6.72
N ASP A 11 16.09 4.51 -5.47
CA ASP A 11 15.78 3.21 -4.86
C ASP A 11 14.28 3.03 -4.54
N GLU A 12 13.45 4.05 -4.74
CA GLU A 12 12.03 4.03 -4.32
C GLU A 12 11.06 4.47 -5.43
N ILE A 13 10.00 3.67 -5.58
CA ILE A 13 8.81 4.05 -6.36
C ILE A 13 7.68 4.43 -5.40
N GLU A 14 7.00 5.53 -5.70
CA GLU A 14 5.82 5.99 -4.97
C GLU A 14 4.56 5.73 -5.79
N ASN A 15 3.51 5.22 -5.14
CA ASN A 15 2.23 4.90 -5.77
C ASN A 15 1.11 5.70 -5.09
N ASP A 16 0.52 6.66 -5.82
CA ASP A 16 -0.62 7.43 -5.33
C ASP A 16 -1.90 6.62 -5.39
N VAL A 17 -2.61 6.56 -4.27
CA VAL A 17 -3.96 5.99 -4.15
C VAL A 17 -4.87 7.01 -3.50
N ASP A 18 -5.99 7.33 -4.16
CA ASP A 18 -7.03 8.16 -3.55
C ASP A 18 -7.96 7.27 -2.70
N PRO A 19 -8.00 7.44 -1.36
CA PRO A 19 -8.84 6.61 -0.49
C PRO A 19 -10.34 6.72 -0.83
N ARG A 20 -10.77 7.80 -1.51
CA ARG A 20 -12.16 7.99 -1.97
C ARG A 20 -12.55 7.04 -3.11
N GLU A 21 -11.58 6.35 -3.72
CA GLU A 21 -11.81 5.33 -4.73
C GLU A 21 -12.06 3.92 -4.14
N VAL A 22 -11.76 3.72 -2.85
CA VAL A 22 -12.03 2.46 -2.14
C VAL A 22 -13.44 2.53 -1.54
N ARG A 23 -14.43 2.05 -2.29
CA ARG A 23 -15.87 2.21 -1.94
C ARG A 23 -16.54 0.92 -1.49
N SER A 24 -15.82 -0.19 -1.56
CA SER A 24 -16.34 -1.53 -1.25
C SER A 24 -15.23 -2.42 -0.69
N LEU A 25 -15.64 -3.54 -0.09
CA LEU A 25 -14.70 -4.60 0.32
C LEU A 25 -13.95 -5.19 -0.88
N GLU A 26 -14.57 -5.24 -2.05
CA GLU A 26 -13.93 -5.70 -3.28
C GLU A 26 -12.82 -4.73 -3.73
N ASP A 27 -13.06 -3.41 -3.68
CA ASP A 27 -12.03 -2.41 -3.96
C ASP A 27 -10.85 -2.53 -2.99
N HIS A 28 -11.16 -2.75 -1.70
CA HIS A 28 -10.15 -2.99 -0.68
C HIS A 28 -9.32 -4.24 -0.98
N GLN A 29 -9.98 -5.36 -1.34
CA GLN A 29 -9.28 -6.59 -1.71
C GLN A 29 -8.38 -6.38 -2.92
N ARG A 30 -8.84 -5.63 -3.93
CA ARG A 30 -8.04 -5.30 -5.12
C ARG A 30 -6.79 -4.48 -4.78
N LEU A 31 -6.87 -3.58 -3.80
CA LEU A 31 -5.71 -2.84 -3.30
C LEU A 31 -4.71 -3.78 -2.61
N LEU A 32 -5.19 -4.69 -1.75
CA LEU A 32 -4.34 -5.68 -1.09
C LEU A 32 -3.65 -6.60 -2.10
N ASP A 33 -4.40 -7.13 -3.07
CA ASP A 33 -3.86 -8.00 -4.11
C ASP A 33 -2.80 -7.29 -4.95
N TYR A 34 -3.00 -6.00 -5.23
CA TYR A 34 -2.01 -5.18 -5.92
C TYR A 34 -0.72 -5.05 -5.10
N MET A 35 -0.81 -4.71 -3.81
CA MET A 35 0.35 -4.61 -2.92
C MET A 35 1.13 -5.92 -2.85
N ILE A 36 0.43 -7.05 -2.67
CA ILE A 36 1.02 -8.40 -2.65
C ILE A 36 1.72 -8.71 -3.98
N ARG A 37 1.04 -8.49 -5.10
CA ARG A 37 1.60 -8.83 -6.43
C ARG A 37 2.83 -8.02 -6.77
N LEU A 38 2.85 -6.73 -6.43
CA LEU A 38 4.04 -5.89 -6.60
C LEU A 38 5.17 -6.37 -5.71
N SER A 39 4.88 -6.63 -4.44
CA SER A 39 5.87 -7.11 -3.50
C SER A 39 6.53 -8.40 -3.97
N THR A 40 5.74 -9.36 -4.43
CA THR A 40 6.22 -10.64 -4.97
C THR A 40 7.04 -10.45 -6.25
N LEU A 41 6.63 -9.55 -7.14
CA LEU A 41 7.33 -9.32 -8.42
C LEU A 41 8.70 -8.68 -8.23
N LEU A 42 8.81 -7.76 -7.26
CA LEU A 42 10.03 -7.00 -7.00
C LEU A 42 10.89 -7.61 -5.90
N ASP A 43 10.39 -8.60 -5.17
CA ASP A 43 10.99 -9.15 -3.95
C ASP A 43 11.33 -8.05 -2.92
N GLN A 44 10.41 -7.09 -2.77
CA GLN A 44 10.53 -5.92 -1.89
C GLN A 44 9.22 -5.69 -1.12
N PRO A 45 9.25 -5.15 0.10
CA PRO A 45 8.03 -4.80 0.82
C PRO A 45 7.31 -3.61 0.16
N VAL A 46 5.97 -3.65 0.16
CA VAL A 46 5.12 -2.52 -0.23
C VAL A 46 4.44 -1.97 1.01
N ILE A 47 4.63 -0.68 1.27
CA ILE A 47 4.14 -0.03 2.49
C ILE A 47 3.13 1.04 2.08
N LEU A 48 1.93 0.99 2.68
CA LEU A 48 0.93 2.04 2.55
C LEU A 48 0.99 2.96 3.77
N THR A 49 1.17 4.24 3.52
CA THR A 49 1.23 5.32 4.51
C THR A 49 0.29 6.45 4.07
N PRO A 50 -0.16 7.33 5.00
CA PRO A 50 -0.69 8.63 4.60
C PRO A 50 0.42 9.47 3.96
N GLU A 51 0.00 10.37 3.07
CA GLU A 51 0.87 11.29 2.36
C GLU A 51 1.86 12.00 3.31
N ASN A 52 3.13 12.06 2.92
CA ASN A 52 4.20 12.73 3.67
C ASN A 52 4.43 12.21 5.11
N THR A 53 3.96 11.01 5.46
CA THR A 53 4.11 10.41 6.80
C THR A 53 4.68 8.98 6.75
N PRO A 54 5.95 8.80 6.33
CA PRO A 54 6.53 7.46 6.10
C PRO A 54 6.55 6.57 7.37
N ASP A 55 6.62 7.16 8.55
CA ASP A 55 6.63 6.43 9.83
C ASP A 55 5.24 5.93 10.26
N LEU A 56 4.16 6.46 9.67
CA LEU A 56 2.79 6.09 9.98
C LEU A 56 2.30 5.00 9.02
N ILE A 57 2.78 3.78 9.24
CA ILE A 57 2.38 2.62 8.44
C ILE A 57 0.91 2.28 8.71
N HIS A 58 0.10 2.24 7.67
CA HIS A 58 -1.26 1.68 7.72
C HIS A 58 -1.23 0.19 7.43
N MET A 59 -0.58 -0.19 6.34
CA MET A 59 -0.46 -1.58 5.88
C MET A 59 0.94 -1.84 5.35
N ARG A 60 1.43 -3.06 5.58
CA ARG A 60 2.66 -3.56 4.97
C ARG A 60 2.36 -4.89 4.30
N GLY A 61 2.55 -4.94 2.99
CA GLY A 61 2.50 -6.16 2.21
C GLY A 61 3.90 -6.70 1.97
N TYR A 62 4.10 -7.98 2.23
CA TYR A 62 5.30 -8.70 1.80
C TYR A 62 4.92 -10.13 1.40
N GLN A 63 5.06 -10.45 0.12
CA GLN A 63 4.64 -11.73 -0.43
C GLN A 63 3.17 -12.06 -0.03
N GLU A 64 2.86 -13.30 0.39
CA GLU A 64 1.50 -13.72 0.79
C GLU A 64 1.04 -13.18 2.17
N GLN A 65 1.77 -12.24 2.77
CA GLN A 65 1.48 -11.68 4.09
C GLN A 65 1.15 -10.19 4.01
N VAL A 66 0.06 -9.80 4.67
CA VAL A 66 -0.30 -8.40 4.87
C VAL A 66 -0.50 -8.15 6.36
N ASP A 67 0.33 -7.27 6.91
CA ASP A 67 0.22 -6.80 8.28
C ASP A 67 -0.61 -5.51 8.32
N LEU A 68 -1.72 -5.56 9.05
CA LEU A 68 -2.53 -4.39 9.38
C LEU A 68 -2.03 -3.80 10.70
N SER A 69 -1.69 -2.51 10.70
CA SER A 69 -1.34 -1.82 11.93
C SER A 69 -2.59 -1.63 12.82
N ASN A 70 -2.73 -2.44 13.87
CA ASN A 70 -3.81 -2.31 14.84
C ASN A 70 -3.55 -1.10 15.78
N ARG A 71 -4.01 0.10 15.43
CA ARG A 71 -4.18 1.17 16.44
C ARG A 71 -5.62 1.12 16.98
N ARG A 72 -5.80 0.50 18.14
CA ARG A 72 -6.93 0.81 19.02
C ARG A 72 -6.87 2.30 19.34
N PHE A 73 -7.79 3.09 18.79
CA PHE A 73 -8.07 4.42 19.32
C PHE A 73 -8.44 4.25 20.80
N LYS A 74 -7.62 4.79 21.69
CA LYS A 74 -7.98 5.05 23.09
C LYS A 74 -8.55 6.46 23.16
#